data_AF-A0A835U9T4-F1
#
_entry.id   AF-A0A835U9T4-F1
#
_cell.length_a   1.000
_cell.length_b   1.000
_cell.length_c   1.000
_cell.angle_alpha   90.00
_cell.angle_beta   90.00
_cell.angle_gamma   90.00
#
_symmetry.space_group_name_H-M   'P 1'
#
loop_
_entity.id
_entity.type
_entity.pdbx_description
1 polymer ?
#
loop_
_entity_poly.entity_id
_entity_poly.type
_entity_poly.pdbx_seq_one_letter_code
_entity_poly.pdbx_strand_id
1 'polypeptide(L)'
;MASGSWHNRVGPLPGALLLALPLLLIALLFSVRSSPFSSSISLPRIPAHPSAERGRSIIWSARRVVEWRPCNWWSAKTSIALPAKSNGYIRVDCYGGLNQMRRDFCDGVGIARLLNATLILPKFEVAAYGMNRVDLQMFLMWISFVKQTEGFVNIVRELPEDVTSREPFKVDCSKRNGNFDYIESVLPALLIHRFISITPAMAQRRDRYPLYAKAALCQACYRALRLNKDLEAKSLPCF
;
A
#
# COMPACT_ATOMS: atom_id res chain seq x y z
N MET A 1 -76.66 17.26 21.04
CA MET A 1 -77.56 16.76 19.98
C MET A 1 -76.99 17.27 18.67
N ALA A 2 -76.57 16.51 17.66
CA ALA A 2 -76.87 15.13 17.29
C ALA A 2 -75.64 14.44 16.65
N SER A 3 -75.68 13.11 16.74
CA SER A 3 -74.79 12.11 16.17
C SER A 3 -74.74 12.15 14.63
N GLY A 4 -73.59 11.82 14.04
CA GLY A 4 -73.41 11.65 12.59
C GLY A 4 -72.21 10.75 12.26
N SER A 5 -72.43 9.43 12.40
CA SER A 5 -71.52 8.35 12.00
C SER A 5 -71.24 8.35 10.50
N TRP A 6 -69.96 8.33 10.10
CA TRP A 6 -69.52 7.96 8.75
C TRP A 6 -68.71 6.67 8.82
N HIS A 7 -69.39 5.56 8.55
CA HIS A 7 -68.76 4.26 8.38
C HIS A 7 -67.99 4.19 7.07
N ASN A 8 -66.68 3.95 7.17
CA ASN A 8 -65.83 3.44 6.08
C ASN A 8 -66.38 2.10 5.58
N ARG A 9 -66.75 2.02 4.29
CA ARG A 9 -66.86 0.74 3.56
C ARG A 9 -65.76 0.67 2.50
N VAL A 10 -64.59 0.20 2.91
CA VAL A 10 -63.60 -0.35 1.98
C VAL A 10 -64.00 -1.80 1.75
N GLY A 11 -64.42 -2.14 0.53
CA GLY A 11 -64.74 -3.51 0.15
C GLY A 11 -63.49 -4.41 0.28
N PRO A 12 -63.66 -5.71 0.58
CA PRO A 12 -62.52 -6.62 0.68
C PRO A 12 -61.89 -6.77 -0.71
N LEU A 13 -60.68 -6.25 -0.87
CA LEU A 13 -59.82 -6.62 -2.00
C LEU A 13 -59.56 -8.13 -1.91
N PRO A 14 -59.70 -8.89 -3.00
CA PRO A 14 -59.44 -10.32 -2.98
C PRO A 14 -57.99 -10.55 -2.55
N GLY A 15 -57.79 -11.28 -1.45
CA GLY A 15 -56.47 -11.56 -0.84
C GLY A 15 -55.44 -12.22 -1.76
N ALA A 16 -55.82 -12.60 -2.98
CA ALA A 16 -54.92 -13.06 -4.02
C ALA A 16 -54.01 -11.94 -4.59
N LEU A 17 -54.41 -10.66 -4.53
CA LEU A 17 -53.60 -9.57 -5.11
C LEU A 17 -52.47 -9.06 -4.18
N LEU A 18 -52.58 -9.28 -2.86
CA LEU A 18 -51.59 -8.81 -1.88
C LEU A 18 -50.34 -9.71 -1.78
N LEU A 19 -50.42 -10.95 -2.25
CA LEU A 19 -49.29 -11.88 -2.31
C LEU A 19 -48.61 -11.95 -3.69
N ALA A 20 -49.30 -11.56 -4.76
CA ALA A 20 -48.75 -11.54 -6.11
C ALA A 20 -47.73 -10.40 -6.31
N LEU A 21 -47.99 -9.23 -5.72
CA LEU A 21 -47.15 -8.03 -5.83
C LEU A 21 -45.72 -8.21 -5.27
N PRO A 22 -45.50 -8.78 -4.07
CA PRO A 22 -44.15 -9.03 -3.57
C PRO A 22 -43.42 -10.12 -4.38
N LEU A 23 -44.11 -11.15 -4.86
CA LEU A 23 -43.49 -12.19 -5.70
C LEU A 23 -43.05 -11.65 -7.07
N LEU A 24 -43.81 -10.71 -7.65
CA LEU A 24 -43.47 -10.07 -8.92
C LEU A 24 -42.31 -9.08 -8.76
N LEU A 25 -42.23 -8.39 -7.61
CA LEU A 25 -41.08 -7.54 -7.25
C LEU A 25 -39.81 -8.36 -7.02
N ILE A 26 -39.91 -9.52 -6.37
CA ILE A 26 -38.79 -10.45 -6.19
C ILE A 26 -38.32 -11.00 -7.54
N ALA A 27 -39.25 -11.39 -8.43
CA ALA A 27 -38.91 -11.85 -9.78
C ALA A 27 -38.19 -10.75 -10.60
N LEU A 28 -38.64 -9.49 -10.49
CA LEU A 28 -37.97 -8.34 -11.11
C LEU A 28 -36.55 -8.15 -10.55
N LEU A 29 -36.33 -8.26 -9.24
CA LEU A 29 -35.00 -8.16 -8.63
C LEU A 29 -34.04 -9.29 -9.05
N PHE A 30 -34.54 -10.51 -9.27
CA PHE A 30 -33.73 -11.62 -9.78
C PHE A 30 -33.45 -11.57 -11.29
N SER A 31 -34.31 -10.91 -12.06
CA SER A 31 -34.13 -10.74 -13.52
C SER A 31 -33.19 -9.60 -13.92
N VAL A 32 -32.89 -8.65 -13.02
CA VAL A 32 -32.00 -7.50 -13.29
C VAL A 32 -30.53 -7.76 -12.94
N ARG A 33 -30.13 -9.01 -12.64
CA ARG A 33 -28.70 -9.36 -12.51
C ARG A 33 -28.00 -9.59 -13.85
N SER A 34 -28.25 -8.73 -14.82
CA SER A 34 -27.38 -8.51 -15.97
C SER A 34 -26.63 -7.20 -15.77
N SER A 35 -25.59 -7.24 -14.96
CA SER A 35 -24.55 -6.21 -14.95
C SER A 35 -24.04 -5.99 -16.38
N PRO A 36 -23.93 -4.76 -16.90
CA PRO A 36 -23.38 -4.51 -18.24
C PRO A 36 -21.85 -4.66 -18.27
N PHE A 37 -21.24 -5.20 -17.22
CA PHE A 37 -19.80 -5.44 -17.10
C PHE A 37 -19.51 -6.93 -16.97
N SER A 38 -19.99 -7.71 -17.93
CA SER A 38 -19.39 -9.00 -18.27
C SER A 38 -18.96 -8.96 -19.72
N SER A 39 -17.84 -8.27 -19.95
CA SER A 39 -17.03 -8.56 -21.12
C SER A 39 -16.58 -10.01 -20.96
N SER A 40 -17.23 -10.91 -21.69
CA SER A 40 -16.77 -12.28 -21.86
C SER A 40 -15.39 -12.21 -22.50
N ILE A 41 -14.34 -12.28 -21.68
CA ILE A 41 -13.03 -12.71 -22.17
C ILE A 41 -13.25 -14.15 -22.61
N SER A 42 -13.35 -14.37 -23.91
CA SER A 42 -13.37 -15.69 -24.52
C SER A 42 -12.00 -16.33 -24.31
N LEU A 43 -11.80 -16.95 -23.15
CA LEU A 43 -10.72 -17.91 -22.93
C LEU A 43 -10.95 -19.08 -23.90
N PRO A 44 -9.91 -19.53 -24.65
CA PRO A 44 -10.06 -20.66 -25.54
C PRO A 44 -10.45 -21.91 -24.74
N ARG A 45 -11.51 -22.59 -25.19
CA ARG A 45 -12.00 -23.84 -24.63
C ARG A 45 -10.93 -24.92 -24.82
N ILE A 46 -10.29 -25.33 -23.74
CA ILE A 46 -9.34 -26.45 -23.72
C ILE A 46 -10.15 -27.75 -23.97
N PRO A 47 -9.76 -28.61 -24.93
CA PRO A 47 -10.43 -29.89 -25.12
C PRO A 47 -10.28 -30.76 -23.87
N ALA A 48 -11.37 -31.36 -23.40
CA ALA A 48 -11.32 -32.35 -22.33
C ALA A 48 -10.56 -33.60 -22.83
N HIS A 49 -9.35 -33.83 -22.31
CA HIS A 49 -8.62 -35.08 -22.52
C HIS A 49 -9.16 -36.19 -21.60
N PRO A 50 -9.13 -37.47 -22.03
CA PRO A 50 -9.65 -38.58 -21.24
C PRO A 50 -8.75 -38.87 -20.02
N SER A 51 -9.42 -39.17 -18.90
CA SER A 51 -9.00 -40.00 -17.76
C SER A 51 -7.51 -40.06 -17.40
N ALA A 52 -7.17 -39.30 -16.35
CA ALA A 52 -6.35 -39.70 -15.20
C ALA A 52 -5.06 -40.51 -15.46
N GLU A 53 -3.99 -39.80 -15.82
CA GLU A 53 -2.71 -40.02 -15.14
C GLU A 53 -2.57 -38.95 -14.05
N ARG A 54 -2.32 -39.40 -12.82
CA ARG A 54 -1.94 -38.53 -11.69
C ARG A 54 -0.52 -38.02 -11.90
N GLY A 55 -0.33 -37.25 -12.97
CA GLY A 55 0.88 -36.50 -13.24
C GLY A 55 1.02 -35.42 -12.18
N ARG A 56 2.12 -35.48 -11.42
CA ARG A 56 2.49 -34.48 -10.43
C ARG A 56 2.52 -33.13 -11.15
N SER A 57 1.48 -32.31 -10.98
CA SER A 57 1.42 -30.95 -11.51
C SER A 57 2.57 -30.17 -10.90
N ILE A 58 3.69 -30.09 -11.60
CA ILE A 58 4.78 -29.20 -11.25
C ILE A 58 4.20 -27.80 -11.47
N ILE A 59 3.90 -27.07 -10.39
CA ILE A 59 3.32 -25.72 -10.44
C ILE A 59 4.08 -24.81 -11.44
N TRP A 60 5.38 -25.09 -11.61
CA TRP A 60 6.31 -24.38 -12.50
C TRP A 60 6.33 -24.85 -13.95
N SER A 61 5.66 -25.94 -14.32
CA SER A 61 5.59 -26.42 -15.71
C SER A 61 4.41 -25.85 -16.50
N ALA A 62 3.52 -25.09 -15.85
CA ALA A 62 2.45 -24.40 -16.53
C ALA A 62 3.01 -23.38 -17.55
N ARG A 63 2.60 -23.51 -18.81
CA ARG A 63 2.95 -22.55 -19.87
C ARG A 63 2.43 -21.17 -19.46
N ARG A 64 3.34 -20.23 -19.25
CA ARG A 64 2.99 -18.85 -18.89
C ARG A 64 2.17 -18.23 -20.02
N VAL A 65 0.89 -17.99 -19.77
CA VAL A 65 -0.06 -17.40 -20.74
C VAL A 65 0.23 -15.91 -20.96
N VAL A 66 0.92 -15.27 -20.01
CA VAL A 66 1.35 -13.88 -20.08
C VAL A 66 2.85 -13.82 -19.81
N GLU A 67 3.58 -13.11 -20.66
CA GLU A 67 4.99 -12.83 -20.42
C GLU A 67 5.15 -11.87 -19.25
N TRP A 68 6.08 -12.18 -18.34
CA TRP A 68 6.45 -11.28 -17.26
C TRP A 68 7.12 -10.03 -17.86
N ARG A 69 6.57 -8.85 -17.55
CA ARG A 69 7.19 -7.57 -17.89
C ARG A 69 7.65 -6.88 -16.62
N PRO A 70 8.85 -6.26 -16.59
CA PRO A 70 9.29 -5.48 -15.44
C PRO A 70 8.29 -4.37 -15.12
N CYS A 71 7.80 -4.34 -13.88
CA CYS A 71 7.00 -3.23 -13.40
C CYS A 71 7.95 -2.05 -13.16
N ASN A 72 7.93 -1.05 -14.04
CA ASN A 72 8.79 0.14 -13.96
C ASN A 72 8.02 1.44 -14.28
N TRP A 73 6.69 1.43 -14.15
CA TRP A 73 5.83 2.56 -14.52
C TRP A 73 6.24 3.88 -13.84
N TRP A 74 6.79 3.81 -12.62
CA TRP A 74 7.25 4.99 -11.86
C TRP A 74 8.62 5.51 -12.32
N SER A 75 9.37 4.70 -13.10
CA SER A 75 10.68 5.10 -13.65
C SER A 75 10.53 6.01 -14.87
N ALA A 76 9.39 5.98 -15.55
CA ALA A 76 9.01 7.04 -16.48
C ALA A 76 8.75 8.28 -15.62
N LYS A 77 9.76 9.18 -15.54
CA LYS A 77 9.83 10.36 -14.68
C LYS A 77 8.50 11.14 -14.66
N THR A 78 7.57 10.71 -13.81
CA THR A 78 6.36 11.47 -13.52
C THR A 78 6.74 12.37 -12.36
N SER A 79 7.55 13.38 -12.66
CA SER A 79 8.05 14.34 -11.70
C SER A 79 6.92 15.31 -11.34
N ILE A 80 6.01 14.88 -10.47
CA ILE A 80 5.40 15.87 -9.58
C ILE A 80 6.57 16.35 -8.74
N ALA A 81 6.99 17.59 -8.98
CA ALA A 81 8.10 18.21 -8.26
C ALA A 81 7.89 18.02 -6.75
N LEU A 82 8.99 17.83 -6.03
CA LEU A 82 8.93 17.86 -4.58
C LEU A 82 8.48 19.26 -4.15
N PRO A 83 7.49 19.38 -3.25
CA PRO A 83 7.11 20.67 -2.71
C PRO A 83 8.31 21.36 -2.08
N ALA A 84 8.41 22.68 -2.27
CA ALA A 84 9.58 23.44 -1.84
C ALA A 84 9.79 23.42 -0.32
N LYS A 85 8.72 23.30 0.46
CA LYS A 85 8.77 23.32 1.94
C LYS A 85 8.25 22.02 2.51
N SER A 86 8.99 21.45 3.47
CA SER A 86 8.62 20.24 4.20
C SER A 86 7.71 20.52 5.40
N ASN A 87 6.74 19.63 5.63
CA ASN A 87 5.82 19.65 6.77
C ASN A 87 6.48 19.24 8.09
N GLY A 88 7.68 18.64 8.04
CA GLY A 88 8.44 18.24 9.22
C GLY A 88 9.35 17.05 8.93
N TYR A 89 9.86 16.43 9.99
CA TYR A 89 10.72 15.27 9.93
C TYR A 89 10.02 14.02 10.45
N ILE A 90 10.21 12.91 9.74
CA ILE A 90 9.68 11.60 10.15
C ILE A 90 10.86 10.65 10.35
N ARG A 91 10.96 10.07 11.54
CA ARG A 91 11.76 8.87 11.81
C ARG A 91 10.88 7.63 11.66
N VAL A 92 11.35 6.63 10.94
CA VAL A 92 10.63 5.36 10.76
C VAL A 92 11.25 4.33 11.68
N ASP A 93 10.51 3.96 12.71
CA ASP A 93 10.91 2.94 13.67
C ASP A 93 10.57 1.56 13.05
N CYS A 94 11.59 0.84 12.62
CA CYS A 94 11.50 -0.45 11.94
C CYS A 94 11.68 -1.60 12.95
N TYR A 95 10.80 -2.59 12.95
CA TYR A 95 10.87 -3.72 13.89
C TYR A 95 10.84 -5.09 13.19
N GLY A 96 11.24 -6.12 13.92
CA GLY A 96 11.20 -7.51 13.47
C GLY A 96 12.37 -7.90 12.57
N GLY A 97 12.16 -8.90 11.69
CA GLY A 97 13.21 -9.44 10.83
C GLY A 97 13.60 -8.51 9.66
N LEU A 98 14.74 -8.78 9.01
CA LEU A 98 15.27 -7.91 7.93
C LEU A 98 14.26 -7.60 6.81
N ASN A 99 13.47 -8.59 6.40
CA ASN A 99 12.42 -8.38 5.39
C ASN A 99 11.28 -7.47 5.88
N GLN A 100 10.99 -7.50 7.19
CA GLN A 100 10.00 -6.64 7.82
C GLN A 100 10.54 -5.22 7.92
N MET A 101 11.77 -5.04 8.40
CA MET A 101 12.43 -3.73 8.44
C MET A 101 12.53 -3.09 7.05
N ARG A 102 12.87 -3.89 6.02
CA ARG A 102 12.89 -3.43 4.62
C ARG A 102 11.53 -2.90 4.19
N ARG A 103 10.45 -3.63 4.48
CA ARG A 103 9.07 -3.22 4.14
C ARG A 103 8.68 -1.95 4.89
N ASP A 104 8.96 -1.89 6.19
CA ASP A 104 8.58 -0.74 7.02
C ASP A 104 9.33 0.51 6.57
N PHE A 105 10.64 0.42 6.28
CA PHE A 105 11.40 1.55 5.76
C PHE A 105 10.88 2.04 4.39
N CYS A 106 10.59 1.10 3.49
CA CYS A 106 9.92 1.35 2.22
C CYS A 106 8.59 2.10 2.36
N ASP A 107 7.75 1.65 3.29
CA ASP A 107 6.46 2.28 3.58
C ASP A 107 6.67 3.68 4.12
N GLY A 108 7.66 3.84 5.00
CA GLY A 108 8.12 5.11 5.52
C GLY A 108 8.49 6.12 4.42
N VAL A 109 9.18 5.69 3.36
CA VAL A 109 9.47 6.55 2.19
C VAL A 109 8.19 7.01 1.50
N GLY A 110 7.26 6.08 1.25
CA GLY A 110 5.96 6.40 0.66
C GLY A 110 5.14 7.36 1.52
N ILE A 111 5.13 7.14 2.84
CA ILE A 111 4.43 7.98 3.83
C ILE A 111 5.06 9.38 3.92
N ALA A 112 6.39 9.47 3.96
CA ALA A 112 7.09 10.75 3.97
C ALA A 112 6.74 11.57 2.72
N ARG A 113 6.72 10.92 1.55
CA ARG A 113 6.27 11.58 0.31
C ARG A 113 4.78 11.95 0.35
N LEU A 114 3.91 11.09 0.88
CA LEU A 114 2.48 11.35 1.04
C LEU A 114 2.21 12.60 1.89
N LEU A 115 2.93 12.72 3.01
CA LEU A 115 2.78 13.78 4.01
C LEU A 115 3.64 15.01 3.72
N ASN A 116 4.36 15.02 2.59
CA ASN A 116 5.33 16.06 2.25
C ASN A 116 6.33 16.34 3.39
N ALA A 117 6.88 15.27 3.96
CA ALA A 117 7.84 15.30 5.05
C ALA A 117 9.24 14.94 4.57
N THR A 118 10.24 15.34 5.35
CA THR A 118 11.63 14.90 5.20
C THR A 118 11.82 13.62 6.00
N LEU A 119 12.27 12.56 5.33
CA LEU A 119 12.55 11.28 5.99
C LEU A 119 13.94 11.33 6.63
N ILE A 120 14.04 10.94 7.90
CA ILE A 120 15.32 10.70 8.55
C ILE A 120 15.68 9.23 8.36
N LEU A 121 16.92 8.98 7.94
CA LEU A 121 17.41 7.61 7.82
C LEU A 121 17.40 6.94 9.21
N PRO A 122 16.79 5.75 9.36
CA PRO A 122 16.89 5.02 10.62
C PRO A 122 18.36 4.69 10.91
N LYS A 123 18.79 4.93 12.14
CA LYS A 123 20.05 4.39 12.64
C LYS A 123 19.83 2.90 12.84
N PHE A 124 20.40 2.08 11.96
CA PHE A 124 20.57 0.67 12.26
C PHE A 124 21.62 0.59 13.36
N GLU A 125 21.28 -0.02 14.49
CA GLU A 125 22.23 -0.27 15.57
C GLU A 125 23.32 -1.22 15.05
N VAL A 126 24.37 -0.65 14.48
CA VAL A 126 25.63 -1.36 14.26
C VAL A 126 26.36 -1.30 15.59
N ALA A 127 26.62 -2.47 16.17
CA ALA A 127 27.35 -2.60 17.42
C ALA A 127 28.64 -1.75 17.38
N ALA A 128 28.82 -0.95 18.42
CA ALA A 128 29.86 0.06 18.56
C ALA A 128 31.27 -0.52 18.48
N TYR A 129 31.88 -0.53 17.30
CA TYR A 129 33.33 -0.66 17.12
C TYR A 129 33.75 0.22 15.95
N GLY A 130 34.64 1.19 16.23
CA GLY A 130 34.98 2.32 15.34
C GLY A 130 35.28 1.95 13.89
N MET A 131 35.16 2.95 13.00
CA MET A 131 35.18 2.88 11.52
C MET A 131 35.83 1.62 10.92
N ASN A 132 35.10 0.52 10.93
CA ASN A 132 35.50 -0.70 10.25
C ASN A 132 35.13 -0.57 8.76
N ARG A 133 35.67 -1.44 7.89
CA ARG A 133 35.30 -1.49 6.45
C ARG A 133 33.78 -1.59 6.22
N VAL A 134 33.05 -2.13 7.20
CA VAL A 134 31.58 -2.24 7.25
C VAL A 134 30.90 -0.86 7.27
N ASP A 135 31.46 0.12 7.99
CA ASP A 135 30.89 1.47 8.10
C ASP A 135 31.01 2.27 6.80
N LEU A 136 32.14 2.12 6.09
CA LEU A 136 32.33 2.75 4.77
C LEU A 136 31.36 2.17 3.74
N GLN A 137 31.19 0.85 3.74
CA GLN A 137 30.29 0.18 2.81
C GLN A 137 28.83 0.59 3.06
N MET A 138 28.43 0.69 4.33
CA MET A 138 27.11 1.19 4.73
C MET A 138 26.90 2.66 4.32
N PHE A 139 27.93 3.51 4.49
CA PHE A 139 27.89 4.91 4.04
C PHE A 139 27.73 5.03 2.52
N LEU A 140 28.47 4.24 1.73
CA LEU A 140 28.34 4.23 0.27
C LEU A 140 26.97 3.72 -0.20
N MET A 141 26.42 2.69 0.47
CA MET A 141 25.06 2.23 0.22
C MET A 141 24.04 3.33 0.51
N TRP A 142 24.22 4.09 1.59
CA TRP A 142 23.37 5.22 1.91
C TRP A 142 23.42 6.33 0.84
N ILE A 143 24.62 6.75 0.41
CA ILE A 143 24.76 7.77 -0.66
C ILE A 143 24.02 7.30 -1.92
N SER A 144 24.19 6.04 -2.31
CA SER A 144 23.50 5.45 -3.45
C SER A 144 21.98 5.46 -3.27
N PHE A 145 21.50 5.17 -2.07
CA PHE A 145 20.07 5.18 -1.77
C PHE A 145 19.47 6.59 -1.86
N VAL A 146 20.11 7.61 -1.27
CA VAL A 146 19.66 9.01 -1.34
C VAL A 146 19.65 9.48 -2.80
N LYS A 147 20.71 9.22 -3.55
CA LYS A 147 20.79 9.56 -4.98
C LYS A 147 19.68 8.89 -5.80
N GLN A 148 19.35 7.64 -5.51
CA GLN A 148 18.29 6.94 -6.22
C GLN A 148 16.88 7.39 -5.82
N THR A 149 16.70 8.02 -4.66
CA THR A 149 15.40 8.52 -4.18
C THR A 149 15.22 10.02 -4.40
N GLU A 150 16.24 10.70 -4.92
CA GLU A 150 16.19 12.11 -5.31
C GLU A 150 15.02 12.39 -6.26
N GLY A 151 14.27 13.46 -5.98
CA GLY A 151 13.05 13.82 -6.72
C GLY A 151 11.79 13.02 -6.31
N PHE A 152 11.93 11.93 -5.56
CA PHE A 152 10.80 11.17 -5.02
C PHE A 152 10.48 11.52 -3.57
N VAL A 153 11.49 11.74 -2.73
CA VAL A 153 11.36 12.13 -1.33
C VAL A 153 12.64 12.83 -0.86
N ASN A 154 12.52 13.76 0.09
CA ASN A 154 13.70 14.34 0.75
C ASN A 154 14.16 13.42 1.88
N ILE A 155 15.43 13.03 1.88
CA ILE A 155 16.01 12.15 2.89
C ILE A 155 17.26 12.79 3.47
N VAL A 156 17.34 12.86 4.79
CA VAL A 156 18.49 13.37 5.53
C VAL A 156 19.07 12.28 6.44
N ARG A 157 20.38 12.31 6.63
CA ARG A 157 21.07 11.39 7.55
C ARG A 157 20.88 11.81 9.00
N GLU A 158 20.98 13.10 9.25
CA GLU A 158 20.96 13.70 10.57
C GLU A 158 19.97 14.87 10.56
N LEU A 159 19.39 15.13 11.73
CA LEU A 159 18.51 16.26 11.94
C LEU A 159 19.32 17.56 11.95
N PRO A 160 18.74 18.67 11.50
CA PRO A 160 19.36 19.97 11.74
C PRO A 160 19.40 20.27 13.25
N GLU A 161 20.41 21.04 13.65
CA GLU A 161 20.79 21.26 15.05
C GLU A 161 19.63 21.78 15.93
N ASP A 162 18.70 22.53 15.35
CA ASP A 162 17.51 23.07 16.01
C ASP A 162 16.51 21.99 16.46
N VAL A 163 16.54 20.81 15.82
CA VAL A 163 15.65 19.68 16.11
C VAL A 163 16.38 18.55 16.86
N THR A 164 17.71 18.45 16.73
CA THR A 164 18.52 17.33 17.24
C THR A 164 18.43 17.10 18.75
N SER A 165 18.13 18.14 19.55
CA SER A 165 18.01 18.04 21.01
C SER A 165 16.70 17.42 21.51
N ARG A 166 15.74 17.17 20.62
CA ARG A 166 14.39 16.70 20.97
C ARG A 166 14.19 15.25 20.56
N GLU A 167 13.63 14.43 21.43
CA GLU A 167 13.08 13.14 21.04
C GLU A 167 11.86 13.34 20.12
N PRO A 168 11.67 12.50 19.08
CA PRO A 168 10.49 12.59 18.24
C PRO A 168 9.23 12.27 19.04
N PHE A 169 8.14 12.97 18.71
CA PHE A 169 6.83 12.59 19.19
C PHE A 169 6.37 11.27 18.53
N LYS A 170 6.14 10.24 19.33
CA LYS A 170 5.74 8.92 18.83
C LYS A 170 4.26 8.91 18.45
N VAL A 171 3.97 8.59 17.19
CA VAL A 171 2.59 8.43 16.70
C VAL A 171 2.26 6.96 16.58
N ASP A 172 1.24 6.53 17.31
CA ASP A 172 0.74 5.16 17.23
C ASP A 172 -0.05 4.94 15.94
N CYS A 173 0.51 4.13 15.04
CA CYS A 173 -0.13 3.75 13.79
C CYS A 173 -0.87 2.39 13.87
N SER A 174 -0.97 1.79 15.06
CA SER A 174 -1.51 0.45 15.25
C SER A 174 -3.05 0.38 15.26
N LYS A 175 -3.73 0.81 14.19
CA LYS A 175 -5.16 0.52 14.03
C LYS A 175 -5.37 -0.85 13.36
N ARG A 176 -5.83 -1.83 14.15
CA ARG A 176 -6.13 -3.22 13.70
C ARG A 176 -7.27 -3.33 12.67
N ASN A 177 -8.10 -2.31 12.51
CA ASN A 177 -9.38 -2.45 11.79
C ASN A 177 -9.30 -2.06 10.29
N GLY A 178 -8.10 -1.99 9.71
CA GLY A 178 -7.90 -1.79 8.26
C GLY A 178 -8.26 -0.40 7.70
N ASN A 179 -8.70 0.54 8.54
CA ASN A 179 -9.04 1.92 8.17
C ASN A 179 -8.02 2.95 8.69
N PHE A 180 -6.73 2.63 8.69
CA PHE A 180 -5.70 3.62 9.05
C PHE A 180 -5.41 4.54 7.85
N ASP A 181 -5.70 5.83 8.00
CA ASP A 181 -5.33 6.87 7.05
C ASP A 181 -4.22 7.75 7.64
N TYR A 182 -3.10 7.86 6.93
CA TYR A 182 -1.94 8.65 7.35
C TYR A 182 -2.18 10.15 7.26
N ILE A 183 -2.98 10.60 6.29
CA ILE A 183 -3.31 12.02 6.18
C ILE A 183 -4.15 12.44 7.39
N GLU A 184 -5.15 11.66 7.76
CA GLU A 184 -6.02 12.01 8.90
C GLU A 184 -5.35 11.73 10.25
N SER A 185 -4.61 10.63 10.38
CA SER A 185 -4.10 10.17 11.69
C SER A 185 -2.69 10.67 12.01
N VAL A 186 -1.86 10.98 11.01
CA VAL A 186 -0.42 11.30 11.22
C VAL A 186 -0.08 12.73 10.83
N LEU A 187 -0.67 13.28 9.77
CA LEU A 187 -0.39 14.67 9.35
C LEU A 187 -0.62 15.70 10.46
N PRO A 188 -1.71 15.64 11.26
CA PRO A 188 -1.91 16.64 12.33
C PRO A 188 -0.78 16.63 13.35
N ALA A 189 -0.36 15.43 13.79
CA ALA A 189 0.77 15.29 14.72
C ALA A 189 2.08 15.79 14.12
N LEU A 190 2.33 15.52 12.83
CA LEU A 190 3.50 16.04 12.12
C LEU A 190 3.53 17.58 12.10
N LEU A 191 2.39 18.23 11.83
CA LEU A 191 2.30 19.68 11.76
C LEU A 191 2.50 20.33 13.14
N ILE A 192 2.01 19.70 14.21
CA ILE A 192 2.15 20.19 15.59
C ILE A 192 3.57 19.98 16.10
N HIS A 193 4.09 18.76 16.03
CA HIS A 193 5.36 18.41 16.68
C HIS A 193 6.58 18.66 15.80
N ARG A 194 6.40 18.77 14.47
CA ARG A 194 7.44 18.97 13.43
C ARG A 194 8.50 17.86 13.35
N PHE A 195 8.66 17.03 14.37
CA PHE A 195 9.49 15.84 14.39
C PHE A 195 8.74 14.70 15.08
N ILE A 196 8.42 13.65 14.32
CA ILE A 196 7.66 12.50 14.80
C ILE A 196 8.38 11.19 14.50
N SER A 197 8.05 10.15 15.27
CA SER A 197 8.41 8.77 14.94
C SER A 197 7.17 7.93 14.70
N ILE A 198 7.24 7.07 13.70
CA ILE A 198 6.15 6.18 13.32
C ILE A 198 6.66 4.76 13.13
N THR A 199 5.82 3.80 13.45
CA THR A 199 5.97 2.42 12.96
C THR A 199 4.87 2.19 11.93
N PRO A 200 5.21 2.00 10.65
CA PRO A 200 4.20 1.82 9.61
C PRO A 200 3.23 0.68 9.93
N ALA A 201 1.95 0.89 9.62
CA ALA A 201 0.89 -0.06 9.89
C ALA A 201 1.00 -1.25 8.93
N MET A 202 1.00 -2.46 9.46
CA MET A 202 1.10 -3.69 8.65
C MET A 202 -0.05 -3.83 7.62
N ALA A 203 -1.24 -3.33 7.96
CA ALA A 203 -2.45 -3.39 7.12
C ALA A 203 -2.70 -2.05 6.39
N GLN A 204 -1.67 -1.49 5.76
CA GLN A 204 -1.77 -0.21 5.06
C GLN A 204 -2.55 -0.34 3.74
N ARG A 205 -3.54 0.55 3.54
CA ARG A 205 -4.26 0.69 2.26
C ARG A 205 -3.45 1.52 1.25
N ARG A 206 -2.37 0.92 0.74
CA ARG A 206 -1.49 1.53 -0.29
C ARG A 206 -2.24 1.80 -1.60
N ASP A 207 -3.33 1.11 -1.86
CA ASP A 207 -4.25 1.32 -2.98
C ASP A 207 -4.79 2.75 -3.03
N ARG A 208 -4.99 3.38 -1.87
CA ARG A 208 -5.49 4.76 -1.75
C ARG A 208 -4.42 5.83 -1.95
N TYR A 209 -3.15 5.45 -2.04
CA TYR A 209 -2.09 6.44 -2.20
C TYR A 209 -2.17 7.10 -3.58
N PRO A 210 -1.94 8.42 -3.66
CA PRO A 210 -1.76 9.09 -4.93
C PRO A 210 -0.52 8.56 -5.65
N LEU A 211 -0.47 8.73 -6.98
CA LEU A 211 0.58 8.15 -7.82
C LEU A 211 2.00 8.55 -7.38
N TYR A 212 2.20 9.79 -6.93
CA TYR A 212 3.52 10.25 -6.48
C TYR A 212 4.02 9.51 -5.23
N ALA A 213 3.13 9.19 -4.28
CA ALA A 213 3.50 8.45 -3.07
C ALA A 213 3.75 6.96 -3.38
N LYS A 214 2.94 6.37 -4.27
CA LYS A 214 3.19 5.02 -4.81
C LYS A 214 4.52 4.94 -5.55
N ALA A 215 4.84 5.93 -6.36
CA ALA A 215 6.08 6.03 -7.10
C ALA A 215 7.30 6.10 -6.15
N ALA A 216 7.23 6.91 -5.09
CA ALA A 216 8.30 6.98 -4.08
C ALA A 216 8.51 5.63 -3.36
N LEU A 217 7.42 4.96 -2.96
CA LEU A 217 7.49 3.62 -2.37
C LEU A 217 8.13 2.63 -3.34
N CYS A 218 7.67 2.57 -4.59
CA CYS A 218 8.22 1.64 -5.58
C CYS A 218 9.69 1.93 -5.88
N GLN A 219 10.06 3.22 -5.98
CA GLN A 219 11.44 3.64 -6.17
C GLN A 219 12.33 3.17 -5.03
N ALA A 220 11.89 3.36 -3.78
CA ALA A 220 12.62 2.88 -2.61
C ALA A 220 12.79 1.36 -2.64
N CYS A 221 11.69 0.61 -2.83
CA CYS A 221 11.69 -0.84 -2.63
C CYS A 221 12.34 -1.66 -3.73
N TYR A 222 12.21 -1.22 -4.97
CA TYR A 222 12.56 -2.02 -6.14
C TYR A 222 13.73 -1.46 -6.94
N ARG A 223 14.13 -0.20 -6.69
CA ARG A 223 15.26 0.42 -7.38
C ARG A 223 16.38 0.85 -6.44
N ALA A 224 16.04 1.60 -5.39
CA ALA A 224 17.02 2.23 -4.51
C ALA A 224 17.62 1.26 -3.49
N LEU A 225 16.79 0.47 -2.79
CA LEU A 225 17.26 -0.60 -1.93
C LEU A 225 17.79 -1.75 -2.77
N ARG A 226 19.11 -1.88 -2.81
CA ARG A 226 19.82 -2.97 -3.49
C ARG A 226 20.63 -3.78 -2.50
N LEU A 227 20.86 -5.03 -2.87
CA LEU A 227 21.82 -5.85 -2.18
C LEU A 227 23.21 -5.25 -2.38
N ASN A 228 24.11 -5.57 -1.46
CA ASN A 228 25.50 -5.27 -1.68
C ASN A 228 26.01 -6.00 -2.93
N LYS A 229 26.94 -5.40 -3.67
CA LYS A 229 27.59 -6.01 -4.84
C LYS A 229 28.13 -7.42 -4.55
N ASP A 230 28.67 -7.65 -3.36
CA ASP A 230 29.20 -8.96 -2.97
C ASP A 230 28.10 -10.03 -2.88
N LEU A 231 26.89 -9.64 -2.46
CA LEU A 231 25.73 -10.52 -2.39
C LEU A 231 25.05 -10.67 -3.75
N GLU A 232 24.97 -9.59 -4.55
CA GLU A 232 24.46 -9.65 -5.93
C GLU A 232 25.34 -10.57 -6.79
N ALA A 233 26.67 -10.51 -6.64
CA ALA A 233 27.58 -11.37 -7.37
C ALA A 233 27.34 -12.86 -7.08
N LYS A 234 26.98 -13.20 -5.84
CA LYS A 234 26.67 -14.58 -5.43
C LYS A 234 25.34 -15.10 -5.97
N SER A 235 24.41 -14.23 -6.37
CA SER A 235 23.11 -14.66 -6.92
C SER A 235 23.11 -14.84 -8.44
N LEU A 236 24.09 -14.29 -9.16
CA LEU A 236 24.24 -14.42 -10.61
C LEU A 236 24.26 -15.88 -11.13
N PRO A 237 24.90 -16.86 -10.45
CA PRO A 237 24.90 -18.25 -10.92
C PRO A 237 23.55 -18.98 -10.77
N CYS A 238 22.57 -18.38 -10.08
CA CYS A 238 21.28 -19.00 -9.80
C CYS A 238 20.20 -18.69 -10.87
N PHE A 239 20.54 -17.90 -11.89
CA PHE A 239 19.66 -17.50 -12.99
C PHE A 239 20.35 -17.75 -14.33
#